data_AF-R5FE07-F1
#
_entry.id   AF-R5FE07-F1
#
_cell.length_a   1.000
_cell.length_b   1.000
_cell.length_c   1.000
_cell.angle_alpha   90.00
_cell.angle_beta   90.00
_cell.angle_gamma   90.00
#
_symmetry.space_group_name_H-M   'P 1'
#
loop_
_entity.id
_entity.type
_entity.pdbx_description
1 polymer ?
#
loop_
_entity_poly.entity_id
_entity_poly.type
_entity_poly.pdbx_seq_one_letter_code
_entity_poly.pdbx_strand_id
1 'polypeptide(L)'
;MASKFPANEDTSILTDIHVQASQDSGELIAFNDDDEEITRVVIDSWIDCKDENFYDEITTMLRNQLAKMHDMVDKMGILKPYSFVLEDDDKEPVGELYVVDDEDTVIIDDKDLMSGLDKDLDSFLDNLMKE
;
A
#
# COMPACT_ATOMS: atom_id res chain seq x y z
N MET A 1 -8.80 0.19 -32.47
CA MET A 1 -7.50 -0.28 -31.93
C MET A 1 -6.97 0.87 -31.09
N ALA A 2 -7.24 0.82 -29.78
CA ALA A 2 -6.84 1.88 -28.86
C ALA A 2 -5.40 1.61 -28.44
N SER A 3 -4.52 2.55 -28.79
CA SER A 3 -3.12 2.54 -28.39
C SER A 3 -3.05 2.73 -26.88
N LYS A 4 -2.68 1.67 -26.16
CA LYS A 4 -2.34 1.74 -24.73
C LYS A 4 -0.92 2.35 -24.62
N PHE A 5 -0.91 3.63 -24.25
CA PHE A 5 0.14 4.38 -23.53
C PHE A 5 1.48 4.64 -24.25
N PRO A 6 1.66 5.80 -24.92
CA PRO A 6 2.98 6.35 -25.14
C PRO A 6 3.50 7.01 -23.85
N ALA A 7 4.76 6.76 -23.52
CA ALA A 7 5.47 7.45 -22.45
C ALA A 7 5.58 8.96 -22.77
N ASN A 8 4.78 9.80 -22.09
CA ASN A 8 5.06 11.17 -21.63
C ASN A 8 3.73 11.94 -21.40
N GLU A 9 3.64 12.60 -20.23
CA GLU A 9 2.80 13.81 -19.95
C GLU A 9 1.35 13.71 -19.43
N ASP A 10 0.79 12.54 -19.09
CA ASP A 10 -0.55 12.48 -18.49
C ASP A 10 -0.56 11.73 -17.14
N THR A 11 -0.15 12.41 -16.06
CA THR A 11 -0.63 12.09 -14.68
C THR A 11 -2.14 12.39 -14.65
N SER A 12 -2.95 11.50 -15.21
CA SER A 12 -4.40 11.64 -15.33
C SER A 12 -5.19 10.63 -14.49
N ILE A 13 -4.50 9.76 -13.75
CA ILE A 13 -5.15 8.72 -12.95
C ILE A 13 -5.40 9.30 -11.56
N LEU A 14 -6.66 9.61 -11.26
CA LEU A 14 -7.12 9.98 -9.92
C LEU A 14 -7.70 8.71 -9.29
N THR A 15 -6.93 8.06 -8.43
CA THR A 15 -7.35 6.86 -7.68
C THR A 15 -6.65 6.85 -6.34
N ASP A 16 -7.36 6.47 -5.29
CA ASP A 16 -6.76 6.00 -4.06
C ASP A 16 -6.26 4.56 -4.24
N ILE A 17 -5.38 4.14 -3.33
CA ILE A 17 -4.80 2.79 -3.30
C ILE A 17 -5.30 2.10 -2.04
N HIS A 18 -6.14 1.08 -2.22
CA HIS A 18 -6.67 0.25 -1.15
C HIS A 18 -5.79 -0.97 -0.96
N VAL A 19 -5.22 -1.12 0.22
CA VAL A 19 -4.35 -2.22 0.58
C VAL A 19 -5.13 -3.16 1.49
N GLN A 20 -5.53 -4.31 0.98
CA GLN A 20 -6.24 -5.33 1.74
C GLN A 20 -5.25 -6.32 2.34
N ALA A 21 -5.34 -6.54 3.65
CA ALA A 21 -4.51 -7.53 4.35
C ALA A 21 -5.37 -8.66 4.94
N SER A 22 -4.91 -9.90 4.83
CA SER A 22 -5.59 -11.09 5.34
C SER A 22 -4.70 -11.86 6.30
N GLN A 23 -5.11 -11.94 7.57
CA GLN A 23 -4.39 -12.73 8.60
C GLN A 23 -4.65 -14.24 8.50
N ASP A 24 -5.72 -14.66 7.81
CA ASP A 24 -6.01 -16.08 7.59
C ASP A 24 -5.11 -16.66 6.49
N SER A 25 -4.94 -15.91 5.40
CA SER A 25 -4.21 -16.36 4.21
C SER A 25 -2.80 -15.79 4.08
N GLY A 26 -2.47 -14.76 4.88
CA GLY A 26 -1.23 -13.98 4.77
C GLY A 26 -1.16 -13.12 3.50
N GLU A 27 -2.25 -12.98 2.75
CA GLU A 27 -2.27 -12.17 1.53
C GLU A 27 -2.29 -10.67 1.86
N LEU A 28 -1.49 -9.91 1.13
CA LEU A 28 -1.50 -8.45 1.10
C LEU A 28 -1.67 -8.03 -0.36
N ILE A 29 -2.79 -7.38 -0.66
CA ILE A 29 -3.23 -7.08 -2.02
C ILE A 29 -3.49 -5.58 -2.13
N ALA A 30 -2.97 -4.95 -3.18
CA ALA A 30 -3.29 -3.56 -3.50
C ALA A 30 -4.33 -3.50 -4.62
N PHE A 31 -5.32 -2.64 -4.46
CA PHE A 31 -6.38 -2.33 -5.39
C PHE A 31 -6.41 -0.84 -5.69
N ASN A 32 -6.93 -0.49 -6.87
CA ASN A 32 -7.34 0.89 -7.16
C ASN A 32 -8.82 1.11 -6.74
N ASP A 33 -9.33 2.32 -6.90
CA ASP A 33 -10.73 2.68 -6.58
C ASP A 33 -11.79 1.95 -7.43
N ASP A 34 -11.40 1.34 -8.55
CA ASP A 34 -12.29 0.53 -9.41
C ASP A 34 -12.25 -0.97 -9.03
N ASP A 35 -11.68 -1.31 -7.86
CA ASP A 35 -11.49 -2.69 -7.39
C ASP A 35 -10.58 -3.55 -8.30
N GLU A 36 -9.76 -2.93 -9.15
CA GLU A 36 -8.78 -3.65 -9.96
C GLU A 36 -7.53 -3.95 -9.13
N GLU A 37 -7.17 -5.24 -9.07
CA GLU A 37 -5.94 -5.70 -8.42
C GLU A 37 -4.71 -5.11 -9.16
N ILE A 38 -3.89 -4.38 -8.43
CA ILE A 38 -2.63 -3.82 -8.93
C ILE A 38 -1.50 -4.83 -8.67
N THR A 39 -1.40 -5.31 -7.43
CA THR A 39 -0.38 -6.30 -7.04
C THR A 39 -0.80 -7.10 -5.82
N ARG A 40 -0.18 -8.28 -5.65
CA ARG A 40 -0.40 -9.16 -4.51
C ARG A 40 0.91 -9.78 -4.03
N VAL A 41 1.08 -9.86 -2.72
CA VAL A 41 2.14 -10.63 -2.06
C VAL A 41 1.53 -11.55 -1.01
N VAL A 42 2.21 -12.65 -0.71
CA VAL A 42 1.86 -13.52 0.40
C VAL A 42 2.98 -13.44 1.43
N ILE A 43 2.62 -13.09 2.66
CA ILE A 43 3.53 -12.99 3.79
C ILE A 43 3.31 -14.22 4.67
N ASP A 44 4.21 -15.19 4.57
CA ASP A 44 4.12 -16.46 5.33
C ASP A 44 3.96 -16.25 6.84
N SER A 45 4.55 -15.18 7.38
CA SER A 45 4.48 -14.88 8.82
C SER A 45 3.10 -14.37 9.27
N TRP A 46 2.23 -13.98 8.34
CA TRP A 46 0.87 -13.51 8.65
C TRP A 46 -0.16 -14.63 8.59
N ILE A 47 0.16 -15.76 7.94
CA ILE A 47 -0.76 -16.89 7.77
C ILE A 47 -1.16 -17.47 9.13
N ASP A 48 -2.47 -17.61 9.38
CA ASP A 48 -3.04 -18.05 10.66
C ASP A 48 -2.56 -17.19 11.85
N CYS A 49 -2.26 -15.91 11.60
CA CYS A 49 -1.94 -14.98 12.68
C CYS A 49 -3.18 -14.76 13.56
N LYS A 50 -3.00 -14.88 14.88
CA LYS A 50 -4.07 -14.79 15.88
C LYS A 50 -3.88 -13.63 16.84
N ASP A 51 -3.01 -12.68 16.48
CA ASP A 51 -2.81 -11.49 17.29
C ASP A 51 -4.00 -10.55 17.12
N GLU A 52 -4.63 -10.17 18.24
CA GLU A 52 -5.73 -9.21 18.23
C GLU A 52 -5.27 -7.82 17.76
N ASN A 53 -3.97 -7.54 17.80
CA ASN A 53 -3.37 -6.28 17.34
C ASN A 53 -2.80 -6.37 15.92
N PHE A 54 -3.08 -7.45 15.17
CA PHE A 54 -2.52 -7.66 13.83
C PHE A 54 -2.65 -6.43 12.94
N TYR A 55 -3.86 -5.89 12.83
CA TYR A 55 -4.17 -4.72 12.01
C TYR A 55 -3.45 -3.44 12.48
N ASP A 56 -3.31 -3.22 13.79
CA ASP A 56 -2.52 -2.12 14.33
C ASP A 56 -1.03 -2.26 13.97
N GLU A 57 -0.47 -3.46 14.11
CA GLU A 57 0.94 -3.73 13.85
C GLU A 57 1.30 -3.61 12.37
N ILE A 58 0.46 -4.13 11.47
CA ILE A 58 0.68 -3.96 10.02
C ILE A 58 0.45 -2.50 9.60
N THR A 59 -0.48 -1.76 10.22
CA THR A 59 -0.71 -0.34 9.93
C THR A 59 0.56 0.47 10.21
N THR A 60 1.10 0.34 11.42
CA THR A 60 2.38 0.96 11.80
C THR A 60 3.50 0.56 10.85
N MET A 61 3.57 -0.72 10.49
CA MET A 61 4.62 -1.24 9.62
C MET A 61 4.55 -0.65 8.21
N LEU A 62 3.37 -0.67 7.59
CA LEU A 62 3.11 -0.16 6.24
C LEU A 62 3.37 1.34 6.16
N ARG A 63 2.91 2.11 7.15
CA ARG A 63 3.23 3.54 7.32
C ARG A 63 4.72 3.81 7.24
N ASN A 64 5.50 3.07 8.03
CA ASN A 64 6.95 3.25 8.09
C ASN A 64 7.65 2.87 6.78
N GLN A 65 7.18 1.86 6.04
CA GLN A 65 7.76 1.53 4.73
C GLN A 65 7.39 2.54 3.65
N LEU A 66 6.12 2.94 3.57
CA LEU A 66 5.66 3.98 2.66
C LEU A 66 6.43 5.30 2.91
N ALA A 67 6.69 5.64 4.18
CA ALA A 67 7.51 6.79 4.54
C ALA A 67 8.96 6.69 4.02
N LYS A 68 9.60 5.52 4.13
CA LYS A 68 10.94 5.30 3.56
C LYS A 68 10.93 5.39 2.03
N MET A 69 9.84 4.98 1.40
CA MET A 69 9.65 4.97 -0.05
C MET A 69 8.93 6.22 -0.58
N HIS A 70 8.82 7.31 0.21
CA HIS A 70 8.14 8.54 -0.20
C HIS A 70 8.61 9.07 -1.57
N ASP A 71 9.92 9.01 -1.83
CA ASP A 71 10.56 9.41 -3.08
C ASP A 71 10.04 8.61 -4.30
N MET A 72 9.60 7.37 -4.09
CA MET A 72 9.02 6.50 -5.13
C MET A 72 7.52 6.74 -5.26
N VAL A 73 6.82 6.87 -4.12
CA VAL A 73 5.40 7.22 -4.06
C VAL A 73 5.13 8.55 -4.78
N ASP A 74 5.96 9.57 -4.55
CA ASP A 74 5.87 10.86 -5.24
C ASP A 74 6.05 10.74 -6.77
N LYS A 75 6.78 9.73 -7.23
CA LYS A 75 7.02 9.46 -8.66
C LYS A 75 5.94 8.59 -9.31
N MET A 76 4.92 8.15 -8.56
CA MET A 76 3.79 7.43 -9.16
C MET A 76 3.05 8.34 -10.14
N GLY A 77 2.56 7.77 -11.24
CA GLY A 77 1.76 8.46 -12.25
C GLY A 77 0.33 8.83 -11.80
N ILE A 78 0.10 8.92 -10.49
CA ILE A 78 -1.21 9.19 -9.86
C ILE A 78 -1.32 10.69 -9.58
N LEU A 79 -2.49 11.24 -9.83
CA LEU A 79 -2.80 12.65 -9.67
C LEU A 79 -3.06 12.94 -8.18
N LYS A 80 -2.27 13.84 -7.58
CA LYS A 80 -2.43 14.26 -6.17
C LYS A 80 -3.69 15.15 -5.98
N PRO A 81 -4.37 15.10 -4.82
CA PRO A 81 -4.07 14.25 -3.68
C PRO A 81 -4.60 12.83 -3.89
N TYR A 82 -3.85 11.84 -3.43
CA TYR A 82 -4.28 10.46 -3.32
C TYR A 82 -3.75 9.85 -2.02
N SER A 83 -4.38 8.77 -1.57
CA SER A 83 -4.09 8.14 -0.29
C SER A 83 -3.94 6.63 -0.41
N PHE A 84 -3.20 6.07 0.54
CA PHE A 84 -3.12 4.64 0.77
C PHE A 84 -3.97 4.31 1.98
N VAL A 85 -4.95 3.43 1.80
CA VAL A 85 -5.86 3.00 2.86
C VAL A 85 -5.62 1.53 3.14
N LEU A 86 -5.50 1.14 4.41
CA LEU A 86 -5.52 -0.26 4.81
C LEU A 86 -6.95 -0.71 5.02
N GLU A 87 -7.29 -1.85 4.45
CA GLU A 87 -8.57 -2.52 4.59
C GLU A 87 -8.41 -3.93 5.17
N ASP A 88 -9.45 -4.42 5.83
CA ASP A 88 -9.52 -5.79 6.34
C ASP A 88 -10.10 -6.77 5.30
N ASP A 89 -10.24 -8.04 5.70
CA ASP A 89 -10.84 -9.10 4.88
C ASP A 89 -12.28 -8.77 4.39
N ASP A 90 -13.01 -7.89 5.08
CA ASP A 90 -14.37 -7.44 4.74
C ASP A 90 -14.39 -6.14 3.91
N LYS A 91 -13.22 -5.62 3.52
CA LYS A 91 -13.04 -4.29 2.88
C LYS A 91 -13.50 -3.13 3.75
N GLU A 92 -13.50 -3.31 5.07
CA GLU A 92 -13.70 -2.19 5.98
C GLU A 92 -12.36 -1.44 6.16
N PRO A 93 -12.35 -0.09 6.04
CA PRO A 93 -11.14 0.68 6.20
C PRO A 93 -10.66 0.62 7.65
N VAL A 94 -9.51 0.00 7.86
CA VAL A 94 -8.81 -0.08 9.14
C VAL A 94 -8.19 1.28 9.47
N GLY A 95 -7.59 1.94 8.48
CA GLY A 95 -7.04 3.27 8.63
C GLY A 95 -6.17 3.73 7.46
N GLU A 96 -5.90 5.04 7.40
CA GLU A 96 -5.00 5.61 6.40
C GLU A 96 -3.53 5.31 6.71
N LEU A 97 -2.82 4.86 5.68
CA LEU A 97 -1.40 4.51 5.74
C LEU A 97 -0.52 5.68 5.31
N TYR A 98 -0.89 6.39 4.25
CA TYR A 98 -0.07 7.48 3.72
C TYR A 98 -0.92 8.40 2.86
N VAL A 99 -0.66 9.71 2.92
CA VAL A 99 -1.35 10.70 2.09
C VAL A 99 -0.32 11.42 1.24
N VAL A 100 -0.55 11.44 -0.05
CA VAL A 100 0.32 12.06 -1.04
C VAL A 100 -0.36 13.33 -1.52
N ASP A 101 0.11 14.46 -1.02
CA ASP A 101 -0.35 15.80 -1.38
C ASP A 101 0.84 16.68 -1.83
N ASP A 102 0.60 17.97 -2.12
CA ASP A 102 1.66 18.92 -2.48
C ASP A 102 2.63 19.23 -1.32
N GLU A 103 2.31 18.85 -0.08
CA GLU A 103 3.10 19.05 1.13
C GLU A 103 3.72 17.74 1.69
N ASP A 104 3.56 16.62 0.97
CA ASP A 104 4.00 15.26 1.32
C ASP A 104 3.78 14.91 2.82
N THR A 105 2.50 14.80 3.22
CA THR A 105 2.12 14.47 4.60
C THR A 105 2.44 13.01 4.97
N VAL A 106 3.59 12.79 5.61
CA VAL A 106 3.98 11.47 6.15
C VAL A 106 3.24 11.16 7.46
N ILE A 107 2.44 10.11 7.48
CA ILE A 107 1.86 9.54 8.71
C ILE A 107 2.91 8.61 9.35
N ILE A 108 3.68 9.12 10.32
CA ILE A 108 4.66 8.31 11.06
C ILE A 108 4.00 7.77 12.33
N ASP A 109 4.03 6.45 12.50
CA ASP A 109 3.64 5.78 13.73
C ASP A 109 4.91 5.30 14.45
N ASP A 110 5.19 5.87 15.63
CA ASP A 110 6.41 5.70 16.45
C ASP A 110 6.52 4.30 17.14
N LYS A 111 5.85 3.27 16.60
CA LYS A 111 5.90 1.90 17.14
C LYS A 111 6.99 1.06 16.47
N ASP A 112 7.75 0.35 17.31
CA ASP A 112 8.93 -0.45 16.96
C ASP A 112 8.61 -1.48 15.86
N LEU A 113 9.36 -1.41 14.77
CA LEU A 113 9.10 -2.16 13.53
C LEU A 113 9.49 -3.63 13.71
N MET A 114 8.56 -4.57 13.46
CA MET A 114 8.86 -6.00 13.57
C MET A 114 10.00 -6.41 12.63
N SER A 115 11.06 -6.98 13.21
CA SER A 115 12.26 -7.37 12.47
C SER A 115 12.01 -8.70 11.74
N GLY A 116 11.74 -8.65 10.43
CA GLY A 116 11.61 -9.87 9.61
C GLY A 116 10.76 -9.73 8.34
N LEU A 117 9.88 -8.73 8.30
CA LEU A 117 8.88 -8.53 7.24
C LEU A 117 9.27 -7.48 6.18
N ASP A 118 10.41 -6.81 6.39
CA ASP A 118 10.91 -5.69 5.57
C ASP A 118 11.00 -6.08 4.08
N LYS A 119 11.49 -7.30 3.78
CA LYS A 119 11.75 -7.74 2.39
C LYS A 119 10.51 -8.07 1.57
N ASP A 120 9.54 -8.78 2.14
CA ASP A 120 8.31 -9.12 1.43
C ASP A 120 7.49 -7.86 1.17
N LEU A 121 7.51 -6.92 2.13
CA LEU A 121 6.86 -5.64 1.98
C LEU A 121 7.59 -4.71 0.99
N ASP A 122 8.92 -4.64 1.03
CA ASP A 122 9.71 -3.94 0.01
C ASP A 122 9.38 -4.49 -1.39
N SER A 123 9.28 -5.81 -1.53
CA SER A 123 8.95 -6.45 -2.80
C SER A 123 7.52 -6.15 -3.25
N PHE A 124 6.57 -6.12 -2.32
CA PHE A 124 5.19 -5.72 -2.60
C PHE A 124 5.12 -4.28 -3.10
N LEU A 125 5.75 -3.35 -2.39
CA LEU A 125 5.77 -1.94 -2.76
C LEU A 125 6.54 -1.70 -4.06
N ASP A 126 7.66 -2.39 -4.28
CA ASP A 126 8.40 -2.34 -5.54
C ASP A 126 7.56 -2.88 -6.72
N ASN A 127 6.77 -3.94 -6.51
CA ASN A 127 5.83 -4.43 -7.52
C ASN A 127 4.66 -3.46 -7.74
N LEU A 128 4.14 -2.85 -6.68
CA LEU A 128 3.09 -1.82 -6.75
C LEU A 128 3.54 -0.60 -7.59
N MET A 129 4.83 -0.30 -7.57
CA MET A 129 5.44 0.85 -8.24
C MET A 129 5.96 0.53 -9.65
N LYS A 130 6.01 -0.75 -10.05
CA LYS A 130 6.51 -1.21 -11.35
C LYS A 130 5.37 -1.36 -12.36
N GLU A 131 4.90 -0.23 -12.89
CA GLU A 131 4.21 -0.16 -14.20
C GLU A 131 4.72 1.02 -15.04
#